data_AF-G3T4P8-F1
#
_entry.id   AF-G3T4P8-F1
#
_cell.length_a   1.000
_cell.length_b   1.000
_cell.length_c   1.000
_cell.angle_alpha   90.00
_cell.angle_beta   90.00
_cell.angle_gamma   90.00
#
_symmetry.space_group_name_H-M   'P 1'
#
loop_
_entity.id
_entity.type
_entity.pdbx_description
1 polymer ?
#
loop_
_entity_poly.entity_id
_entity_poly.type
_entity_poly.pdbx_seq_one_letter_code
_entity_poly.pdbx_strand_id
1 'polypeptide(L)'
;MPHSSLHPSIPRHRGHGIQKAAFILLSACLVAVWGLGEPPDHTLQWLVSQLASLQLGLLLKGICSLAEELCHIHSRYQGSYWRAVRACMGCPIRHGALLLLSCYFFFSLPNMADLPLSWMLALLGLLQAVNILLSLQGLTPAEVSAICEKRNFNVAHGLAWSYYIGYLRLILPGLQDRIRIYNLQHNNMLRGAGSQRLHILFPLDCGVPDDLRVADPNIRFVQKLPQETADRAGIKGRIYTNSVYELLEHGQPAGICVLEYATPLQTLFAMSQDGRAGFSREDRVEQAKLFCRTLEDILADAPECQNNCRFIVYQESAEGSSFLLSQEILWHLRQEEKEEFTVGSVGTSVVPGPSSPSTSSLSQEPKLLISGLEQPLPLRSDVF
;
A
#
# COMPACT_ATOMS: atom_id res chain seq x y z
N MET A 1 16.93 23.68 23.87
CA MET A 1 16.12 22.44 23.72
C MET A 1 16.25 21.66 25.00
N PRO A 2 15.16 21.24 25.67
CA PRO A 2 15.28 20.49 26.90
C PRO A 2 15.87 19.11 26.55
N HIS A 3 16.83 18.66 27.37
CA HIS A 3 17.45 17.35 27.20
C HIS A 3 16.38 16.26 27.30
N SER A 4 16.22 15.46 26.25
CA SER A 4 15.43 14.23 26.33
C SER A 4 16.02 13.36 27.44
N SER A 5 15.21 13.02 28.44
CA SER A 5 15.59 12.14 29.56
C SER A 5 15.62 10.66 29.16
N LEU A 6 15.55 10.36 27.87
CA LEU A 6 15.58 9.01 27.32
C LEU A 6 17.02 8.48 27.22
N HIS A 7 17.13 7.15 27.17
CA HIS A 7 18.41 6.44 27.09
C HIS A 7 19.31 7.01 25.96
N PRO A 8 20.63 7.16 26.16
CA PRO A 8 21.51 7.83 25.20
C PRO A 8 21.55 7.22 23.79
N SER A 9 21.20 5.93 23.65
CA SER A 9 21.14 5.25 22.34
C SER A 9 19.90 5.61 21.52
N ILE A 10 18.91 6.28 22.11
CA ILE A 10 17.68 6.66 21.41
C ILE A 10 17.98 7.91 20.57
N PRO A 11 17.80 7.85 19.23
CA PRO A 11 18.10 8.97 18.37
C PRO A 11 17.22 10.18 18.70
N ARG A 12 17.82 11.37 18.67
CA ARG A 12 17.08 12.63 18.79
C ARG A 12 16.41 12.97 17.45
N HIS A 13 15.35 13.76 17.50
CA HIS A 13 14.76 14.33 16.30
C HIS A 13 15.81 15.11 15.48
N ARG A 14 15.74 14.93 14.16
CA ARG A 14 16.62 15.62 13.22
C ARG A 14 16.36 17.12 13.26
N GLY A 15 17.44 17.90 13.38
CA GLY A 15 17.39 19.36 13.35
C GLY A 15 17.74 19.95 11.98
N HIS A 16 17.89 21.27 11.93
CA HIS A 16 18.20 22.03 10.71
C HIS A 16 19.69 22.02 10.33
N GLY A 17 20.44 20.96 10.66
CA GLY A 17 21.89 20.89 10.47
C GLY A 17 22.29 21.01 8.99
N ILE A 18 21.57 20.32 8.10
CA ILE A 18 21.85 20.31 6.66
C ILE A 18 21.70 21.70 6.02
N GLN A 19 20.69 22.48 6.41
CA GLN A 19 20.47 23.83 5.88
C GLN A 19 21.59 24.79 6.29
N LYS A 20 22.06 24.69 7.53
CA LYS A 20 23.19 25.49 8.03
C LYS A 20 24.48 25.15 7.29
N ALA A 21 24.78 23.86 7.12
CA ALA A 21 25.97 23.41 6.40
C ALA A 21 25.93 23.86 4.92
N ALA A 22 24.77 23.72 4.26
CA ALA A 22 24.59 24.18 2.88
C ALA A 22 24.80 25.69 2.74
N PHE A 23 24.32 26.50 3.69
CA PHE A 23 24.53 27.94 3.69
C PHE A 23 26.01 28.33 3.86
N ILE A 24 26.73 27.64 4.75
CA ILE A 24 28.18 27.84 4.95
C ILE A 24 28.94 27.49 3.66
N LEU A 25 28.62 26.35 3.05
CA LEU A 25 29.24 25.91 1.79
C LEU A 25 28.97 26.91 0.66
N LEU A 26 27.73 27.36 0.51
CA LEU A 26 27.36 28.38 -0.48
C LEU A 26 28.18 29.66 -0.29
N SER A 27 28.30 30.13 0.95
CA SER A 27 29.07 31.33 1.28
C SER A 27 30.55 31.16 0.93
N ALA A 28 31.14 30.00 1.23
CA ALA A 28 32.53 29.69 0.90
C ALA A 28 32.77 29.64 -0.62
N CYS A 29 31.86 29.01 -1.38
CA CYS A 29 31.93 28.97 -2.84
C CYS A 29 31.84 30.37 -3.46
N LEU A 30 30.97 31.24 -2.93
CA LEU A 30 30.85 32.62 -3.40
C LEU A 30 32.15 33.43 -3.17
N VAL A 31 32.79 33.26 -2.01
CA VAL A 31 34.09 33.90 -1.73
C VAL A 31 35.19 33.37 -2.66
N ALA A 32 35.20 32.08 -2.95
CA ALA A 32 36.16 31.49 -3.89
C ALA A 32 35.97 32.01 -5.32
N VAL A 33 34.73 32.08 -5.80
CA VAL A 33 34.40 32.67 -7.12
C VAL A 33 34.80 34.13 -7.18
N TRP A 34 34.55 34.90 -6.12
CA TRP A 34 35.00 36.29 -6.02
C TRP A 34 36.54 36.42 -6.09
N GLY A 35 37.26 35.53 -5.42
CA GLY A 35 38.74 35.51 -5.44
C GLY A 35 39.36 35.12 -6.78
N LEU A 36 38.64 34.39 -7.63
CA LEU A 36 39.11 34.00 -8.98
C LEU A 36 39.10 35.15 -9.99
N GLY A 37 38.37 36.25 -9.71
CA GLY A 37 38.41 37.47 -10.51
C GLY A 37 37.78 37.38 -11.91
N GLU A 38 37.03 36.31 -12.19
CA GLU A 38 36.27 36.15 -13.44
C GLU A 38 35.18 37.23 -13.57
N PRO A 39 34.88 37.71 -14.79
CA PRO A 39 33.88 38.76 -14.98
C PRO A 39 32.48 38.23 -14.60
N PRO A 40 31.68 39.06 -13.89
CA PRO A 40 30.41 38.63 -13.31
C PRO A 40 29.42 38.15 -14.39
N ASP A 41 29.46 38.74 -15.58
CA ASP A 41 28.56 38.41 -16.69
C ASP A 41 28.73 36.97 -17.17
N HIS A 42 29.97 36.48 -17.29
CA HIS A 42 30.24 35.09 -17.70
C HIS A 42 29.83 34.08 -16.64
N THR A 43 30.09 34.39 -15.37
CA THR A 43 29.68 33.52 -14.25
C THR A 43 28.16 33.41 -14.14
N LEU A 44 27.45 34.52 -14.35
CA LEU A 44 25.99 34.58 -14.31
C LEU A 44 25.38 33.78 -15.48
N GLN A 45 25.91 33.93 -16.70
CA GLN A 45 25.46 33.18 -17.87
C GLN A 45 25.54 31.66 -17.67
N TRP A 46 26.71 31.17 -17.21
CA TRP A 46 26.88 29.75 -16.93
C TRP A 46 25.93 29.25 -15.84
N LEU A 47 25.77 30.03 -14.76
CA LEU A 47 24.88 29.67 -13.67
C LEU A 47 23.41 29.62 -14.11
N VAL A 48 22.97 30.57 -14.94
CA VAL A 48 21.61 30.58 -15.53
C VAL A 48 21.41 29.37 -16.43
N SER A 49 22.38 29.04 -17.29
CA SER A 49 22.30 27.88 -18.19
C SER A 49 22.22 26.55 -17.42
N GLN A 50 23.04 26.39 -16.37
CA GLN A 50 23.01 25.21 -15.48
C GLN A 50 21.71 25.13 -14.68
N LEU A 51 21.18 26.27 -14.23
CA LEU A 51 19.90 26.31 -13.54
C LEU A 51 18.75 25.92 -14.49
N ALA A 52 18.75 26.45 -15.71
CA ALA A 52 17.76 26.13 -16.74
C ALA A 52 17.77 24.63 -17.08
N SER A 53 18.95 24.03 -17.30
CA SER A 53 19.09 22.61 -17.60
C SER A 53 18.64 21.73 -16.44
N LEU A 54 18.93 22.12 -15.19
CA LEU A 54 18.44 21.43 -14.00
C LEU A 54 16.92 21.48 -13.89
N GLN A 55 16.30 22.66 -14.07
CA GLN A 55 14.84 22.80 -14.03
C GLN A 55 14.17 21.97 -15.13
N LEU A 56 14.70 22.03 -16.35
CA LEU A 56 14.18 21.25 -17.47
C LEU A 56 14.34 19.74 -17.24
N GLY A 57 15.44 19.31 -16.62
CA GLY A 57 15.65 17.93 -16.18
C GLY A 57 14.62 17.46 -15.15
N LEU A 58 14.32 18.30 -14.14
CA LEU A 58 13.28 18.01 -13.14
C LEU A 58 11.88 17.91 -13.79
N LEU A 59 11.58 18.76 -14.77
CA LEU A 59 10.34 18.71 -15.55
C LEU A 59 10.24 17.41 -16.35
N LEU A 60 11.30 17.02 -17.07
CA LEU A 60 11.35 15.77 -17.82
C LEU A 60 11.11 14.56 -16.91
N LYS A 61 11.78 14.52 -15.75
CA LYS A 61 11.52 13.48 -14.75
C LYS A 61 10.07 13.46 -14.29
N GLY A 62 9.50 14.63 -13.99
CA GLY A 62 8.09 14.76 -13.61
C GLY A 62 7.12 14.25 -14.67
N ILE A 63 7.43 14.47 -15.96
CA ILE A 63 6.66 13.95 -17.09
C ILE A 63 6.79 12.42 -17.17
N CYS A 64 7.98 11.87 -17.02
CA CYS A 64 8.19 10.42 -16.99
C CYS A 64 7.43 9.76 -15.83
N SER A 65 7.49 10.33 -14.62
CA SER A 65 6.71 9.85 -13.48
C SER A 65 5.21 9.98 -13.70
N LEU A 66 4.76 11.07 -14.33
CA LEU A 66 3.35 11.24 -14.68
C LEU A 66 2.88 10.14 -15.64
N ALA A 67 3.71 9.70 -16.57
CA ALA A 67 3.35 8.63 -17.51
C ALA A 67 2.93 7.34 -16.80
N GLU A 68 3.60 6.97 -15.71
CA GLU A 68 3.22 5.83 -14.87
C GLU A 68 1.96 6.14 -14.03
N GLU A 69 1.90 7.33 -13.42
CA GLU A 69 0.77 7.72 -12.57
C GLU A 69 -0.56 7.90 -13.35
N LEU A 70 -0.51 8.11 -14.67
CA LEU A 70 -1.70 8.14 -15.54
C LEU A 70 -2.47 6.82 -15.49
N CYS A 71 -1.79 5.68 -15.28
CA CYS A 71 -2.44 4.37 -15.12
C CYS A 71 -3.24 4.26 -13.82
N HIS A 72 -2.98 5.15 -12.85
CA HIS A 72 -3.54 5.10 -11.50
C HIS A 72 -4.47 6.29 -11.18
N ILE A 73 -4.94 7.02 -12.20
CA ILE A 73 -5.81 8.20 -12.02
C ILE A 73 -7.09 7.88 -11.24
N HIS A 74 -7.77 6.79 -11.61
CA HIS A 74 -9.05 6.44 -10.98
C HIS A 74 -8.85 5.93 -9.54
N SER A 75 -7.86 5.07 -9.30
CA SER A 75 -7.63 4.43 -8.00
C SER A 75 -6.95 5.35 -6.97
N ARG A 76 -6.00 6.19 -7.41
CA ARG A 76 -5.17 7.03 -6.53
C ARG A 76 -5.61 8.48 -6.48
N TYR A 77 -6.06 9.05 -7.61
CA TYR A 77 -6.37 10.48 -7.74
C TYR A 77 -7.86 10.79 -7.90
N GLN A 78 -8.75 9.81 -7.70
CA GLN A 78 -10.20 9.96 -7.79
C GLN A 78 -10.66 10.52 -9.15
N GLY A 79 -10.03 10.09 -10.25
CA GLY A 79 -10.38 10.56 -11.59
C GLY A 79 -9.79 11.92 -11.98
N SER A 80 -9.10 12.61 -11.07
CA SER A 80 -8.60 13.98 -11.32
C SER A 80 -7.19 14.03 -11.88
N TYR A 81 -7.07 14.37 -13.17
CA TYR A 81 -5.79 14.58 -13.86
C TYR A 81 -4.94 15.67 -13.20
N TRP A 82 -5.57 16.78 -12.78
CA TRP A 82 -4.83 17.89 -12.16
C TRP A 82 -4.17 17.49 -10.83
N ARG A 83 -4.83 16.62 -10.05
CA ARG A 83 -4.23 16.09 -8.81
C ARG A 83 -3.02 15.21 -9.10
N ALA A 84 -3.07 14.38 -10.14
CA ALA A 84 -1.93 13.57 -10.58
C ALA A 84 -0.75 14.44 -11.03
N VAL A 85 -1.00 15.46 -11.87
CA VAL A 85 0.04 16.42 -12.31
C VAL A 85 0.66 17.15 -11.11
N ARG A 86 -0.17 17.62 -10.17
CA ARG A 86 0.29 18.30 -8.95
C ARG A 86 1.10 17.36 -8.04
N ALA A 87 0.74 16.09 -7.96
CA ALA A 87 1.49 15.10 -7.18
C ALA A 87 2.88 14.83 -7.79
N CYS A 88 2.96 14.68 -9.12
CA CYS A 88 4.22 14.38 -9.82
C CYS A 88 5.17 15.58 -9.89
N MET A 89 4.62 16.79 -10.10
CA MET A 89 5.40 18.02 -10.30
C MET A 89 5.50 18.92 -9.06
N GLY A 90 4.84 18.54 -7.97
CA GLY A 90 4.73 19.34 -6.74
C GLY A 90 4.00 20.67 -6.99
N CYS A 91 4.76 21.76 -7.07
CA CYS A 91 4.25 23.08 -7.39
C CYS A 91 4.64 23.45 -8.83
N PRO A 92 3.81 23.13 -9.85
CA PRO A 92 4.15 23.39 -11.25
C PRO A 92 4.35 24.88 -11.53
N ILE A 93 3.64 25.76 -10.82
CA ILE A 93 3.76 27.22 -10.94
C ILE A 93 5.18 27.69 -10.60
N ARG A 94 5.80 27.13 -9.53
CA ARG A 94 7.16 27.52 -9.12
C ARG A 94 8.19 27.09 -10.17
N HIS A 95 8.07 25.87 -10.67
CA HIS A 95 8.96 25.36 -11.72
C HIS A 95 8.78 26.14 -13.02
N GLY A 96 7.54 26.46 -13.41
CA GLY A 96 7.24 27.27 -14.58
C GLY A 96 7.78 28.70 -14.47
N ALA A 97 7.62 29.35 -13.31
CA ALA A 97 8.18 30.69 -13.07
C ALA A 97 9.72 30.69 -13.13
N LEU A 98 10.38 29.69 -12.52
CA LEU A 98 11.83 29.54 -12.58
C LEU A 98 12.31 29.26 -14.01
N LEU A 99 11.59 28.44 -14.77
CA LEU A 99 11.90 28.16 -16.17
C LEU A 99 11.79 29.44 -17.02
N LEU A 100 10.69 30.19 -16.90
CA LEU A 100 10.49 31.45 -17.61
C LEU A 100 11.57 32.47 -17.28
N LEU A 101 11.93 32.59 -16.00
CA LEU A 101 13.01 33.46 -15.54
C LEU A 101 14.35 33.03 -16.16
N SER A 102 14.64 31.73 -16.17
CA SER A 102 15.87 31.20 -16.77
C SER A 102 15.94 31.41 -18.28
N CYS A 103 14.82 31.26 -19.00
CA CYS A 103 14.72 31.56 -20.43
C CYS A 103 14.91 33.05 -20.70
N TYR A 104 14.29 33.92 -19.89
CA TYR A 104 14.45 35.37 -20.02
C TYR A 104 15.91 35.79 -19.91
N PHE A 105 16.63 35.31 -18.90
CA PHE A 105 18.06 35.60 -18.72
C PHE A 105 18.92 34.97 -19.82
N PHE A 106 18.59 33.76 -20.28
CA PHE A 106 19.30 33.08 -21.36
C PHE A 106 19.23 33.85 -22.69
N PHE A 107 18.07 34.43 -23.03
CA PHE A 107 17.91 35.24 -24.26
C PHE A 107 18.41 36.68 -24.11
N SER A 108 18.41 37.24 -22.90
CA SER A 108 18.81 38.64 -22.66
C SER A 108 20.33 38.82 -22.56
N LEU A 109 21.07 37.76 -22.25
CA LEU A 109 22.53 37.78 -22.16
C LEU A 109 23.16 37.45 -23.53
N PRO A 110 24.26 38.14 -23.93
CA PRO A 110 24.88 37.91 -25.24
C PRO A 110 25.38 36.46 -25.35
N ASN A 111 24.87 35.76 -26.36
CA ASN A 111 25.14 34.34 -26.57
C ASN A 111 26.60 34.12 -26.98
N MET A 112 27.35 33.34 -26.17
CA MET A 112 28.76 33.01 -26.42
C MET A 112 28.97 31.55 -26.86
N ALA A 113 27.91 30.74 -26.91
CA ALA A 113 28.00 29.33 -27.29
C ALA A 113 27.41 29.12 -28.69
N ASP A 114 28.26 28.74 -29.64
CA ASP A 114 27.88 28.33 -31.01
C ASP A 114 27.12 26.98 -31.06
N LEU A 115 26.78 26.40 -29.90
CA LEU A 115 26.16 25.09 -29.82
C LEU A 115 24.64 25.19 -30.01
N PRO A 116 24.04 24.45 -30.97
CA PRO A 116 22.62 24.56 -31.25
C PRO A 116 21.78 24.08 -30.07
N LEU A 117 20.73 24.87 -29.73
CA LEU A 117 19.78 24.57 -28.67
C LEU A 117 19.20 23.15 -28.76
N SER A 118 18.91 22.68 -29.98
CA SER A 118 18.38 21.34 -30.24
C SER A 118 19.33 20.23 -29.77
N TRP A 119 20.65 20.41 -29.93
CA TRP A 119 21.65 19.46 -29.47
C TRP A 119 21.73 19.42 -27.94
N MET A 120 21.69 20.59 -27.29
CA MET A 120 21.66 20.67 -25.82
C MET A 120 20.44 19.98 -25.23
N LEU A 121 19.26 20.16 -25.85
CA LEU A 121 18.03 19.48 -25.44
C LEU A 121 18.10 17.96 -25.64
N ALA A 122 18.68 17.51 -26.76
CA ALA A 122 18.85 16.08 -27.03
C ALA A 122 19.79 15.42 -26.01
N LEU A 123 20.94 16.05 -25.71
CA LEU A 123 21.87 15.57 -24.69
C LEU A 123 21.25 15.57 -23.30
N LEU A 124 20.48 16.61 -22.94
CA LEU A 124 19.76 16.65 -21.66
C LEU A 124 18.74 15.51 -21.56
N GLY A 125 17.97 15.26 -22.62
CA GLY A 125 17.02 14.15 -22.67
C GLY A 125 17.70 12.80 -22.50
N LEU A 126 18.83 12.58 -23.20
CA LEU A 126 19.63 11.36 -23.06
C LEU A 126 20.15 11.19 -21.62
N LEU A 127 20.69 12.26 -21.02
CA LEU A 127 21.19 12.24 -19.65
C LEU A 127 20.08 11.92 -18.64
N GLN A 128 18.89 12.49 -18.81
CA GLN A 128 17.75 12.18 -17.92
C GLN A 128 17.26 10.74 -18.11
N ALA A 129 17.20 10.24 -19.35
CA ALA A 129 16.85 8.85 -19.61
C ALA A 129 17.82 7.89 -18.92
N VAL A 130 19.13 8.15 -19.02
CA VAL A 130 20.18 7.40 -18.33
C VAL A 130 20.02 7.48 -16.81
N ASN A 131 19.78 8.67 -16.25
CA ASN A 131 19.56 8.86 -14.81
C ASN A 131 18.36 8.05 -14.28
N ILE A 132 17.26 8.01 -15.04
CA ILE A 132 16.05 7.27 -14.66
C ILE A 132 16.32 5.76 -14.76
N LEU A 133 16.87 5.29 -15.88
CA LEU A 133 17.10 3.86 -16.13
C LEU A 133 18.11 3.26 -15.14
N LEU A 134 19.17 4.00 -14.80
CA LEU A 134 20.17 3.59 -13.81
C LEU A 134 19.76 3.93 -12.37
N SER A 135 18.59 4.53 -12.15
CA SER A 135 18.10 4.94 -10.82
C SER A 135 19.10 5.81 -10.02
N LEU A 136 19.88 6.66 -10.69
CA LEU A 136 20.94 7.49 -10.07
C LEU A 136 20.39 8.58 -9.14
N GLN A 137 19.09 8.85 -9.21
CA GLN A 137 18.40 9.83 -8.37
C GLN A 137 17.48 9.18 -7.33
N GLY A 138 17.75 7.93 -6.96
CA GLY A 138 17.10 7.28 -5.82
C GLY A 138 17.42 8.01 -4.51
N LEU A 139 16.47 8.00 -3.57
CA LEU A 139 16.70 8.59 -2.25
C LEU A 139 17.68 7.72 -1.46
N THR A 140 18.58 8.36 -0.73
CA THR A 140 19.48 7.65 0.18
C THR A 140 18.70 7.10 1.38
N PRO A 141 19.18 6.03 2.05
CA PRO A 141 18.52 5.48 3.24
C PRO A 141 18.29 6.52 4.34
N ALA A 142 19.21 7.47 4.48
CA ALA A 142 19.08 8.57 5.44
C ALA A 142 17.92 9.51 5.08
N GLU A 143 17.70 9.81 3.80
CA GLU A 143 16.59 10.64 3.34
C GLU A 143 15.25 9.92 3.45
N VAL A 144 15.19 8.64 3.08
CA VAL A 144 13.99 7.79 3.27
C VAL A 144 13.61 7.77 4.74
N SER A 145 14.57 7.50 5.63
CA SER A 145 14.34 7.51 7.08
C SER A 145 13.90 8.89 7.59
N ALA A 146 14.44 10.00 7.06
CA ALA A 146 13.97 11.33 7.41
C ALA A 146 12.51 11.56 7.00
N ILE A 147 12.10 11.07 5.83
CA ILE A 147 10.72 11.19 5.34
C ILE A 147 9.78 10.35 6.20
N CYS A 148 10.13 9.11 6.49
CA CYS A 148 9.36 8.21 7.34
C CYS A 148 9.19 8.79 8.76
N GLU A 149 10.26 9.29 9.38
CA GLU A 149 10.23 9.94 10.70
C GLU A 149 9.38 11.21 10.69
N LYS A 150 9.49 12.03 9.63
CA LYS A 150 8.78 13.32 9.54
C LYS A 150 7.28 13.17 9.31
N ARG A 151 6.88 12.15 8.56
CA ARG A 151 5.49 11.94 8.13
C ARG A 151 4.79 10.75 8.81
N ASN A 152 5.45 10.09 9.77
CA ASN A 152 4.91 8.94 10.49
C ASN A 152 4.39 7.81 9.58
N PHE A 153 5.10 7.54 8.47
CA PHE A 153 4.59 6.68 7.38
C PHE A 153 4.64 5.16 7.61
N ASN A 154 5.08 4.71 8.79
CA ASN A 154 5.26 3.28 9.06
C ASN A 154 4.09 2.65 9.84
N VAL A 155 3.01 3.41 10.07
CA VAL A 155 1.88 2.97 10.90
C VAL A 155 1.14 1.81 10.26
N ALA A 156 0.76 1.91 8.99
CA ALA A 156 0.01 0.85 8.29
C ALA A 156 0.73 -0.51 8.31
N HIS A 157 2.04 -0.53 8.06
CA HIS A 157 2.84 -1.76 8.11
C HIS A 157 2.86 -2.37 9.51
N GLY A 158 3.11 -1.56 10.54
CA GLY A 158 3.11 -2.04 11.93
C GLY A 158 1.75 -2.60 12.34
N LEU A 159 0.66 -1.93 11.94
CA LEU A 159 -0.70 -2.38 12.20
C LEU A 159 -1.04 -3.68 11.46
N ALA A 160 -0.62 -3.84 10.20
CA ALA A 160 -0.84 -5.06 9.42
C ALA A 160 -0.15 -6.26 10.07
N TRP A 161 1.15 -6.16 10.38
CA TRP A 161 1.89 -7.22 11.06
C TRP A 161 1.36 -7.50 12.46
N SER A 162 0.99 -6.46 13.21
CA SER A 162 0.38 -6.62 14.54
C SER A 162 -0.96 -7.36 14.46
N TYR A 163 -1.79 -7.07 13.46
CA TYR A 163 -3.09 -7.74 13.28
C TYR A 163 -2.91 -9.18 12.82
N TYR A 164 -1.99 -9.43 11.88
CA TYR A 164 -1.68 -10.77 11.42
C TYR A 164 -1.10 -11.66 12.54
N ILE A 165 0.02 -11.27 13.15
CA ILE A 165 0.70 -12.07 14.19
C ILE A 165 -0.08 -12.08 15.52
N GLY A 166 -0.68 -10.94 15.87
CA GLY A 166 -1.39 -10.75 17.12
C GLY A 166 -2.77 -11.40 17.17
N TYR A 167 -3.34 -11.72 16.00
CA TYR A 167 -4.71 -12.18 15.91
C TYR A 167 -4.97 -13.20 14.78
N LEU A 168 -4.82 -12.83 13.51
CA LEU A 168 -5.24 -13.72 12.39
C LEU A 168 -4.52 -15.07 12.39
N ARG A 169 -3.21 -15.08 12.60
CA ARG A 169 -2.39 -16.30 12.66
C ARG A 169 -2.81 -17.25 13.79
N LEU A 170 -3.52 -16.75 14.80
CA LEU A 170 -4.01 -17.57 15.92
C LEU A 170 -5.40 -18.12 15.62
N ILE A 171 -6.28 -17.27 15.08
CA ILE A 171 -7.71 -17.55 15.04
C ILE A 171 -8.16 -18.29 13.77
N LEU A 172 -7.41 -18.12 12.67
CA LEU A 172 -7.74 -18.70 11.38
C LEU A 172 -7.47 -20.21 11.28
N PRO A 173 -6.34 -20.77 11.78
CA PRO A 173 -6.08 -22.21 11.63
C PRO A 173 -7.16 -23.12 12.24
N GLY A 174 -7.76 -22.70 13.37
CA GLY A 174 -8.86 -23.44 14.03
C GLY A 174 -10.27 -23.03 13.58
N LEU A 175 -10.42 -22.15 12.58
CA LEU A 175 -11.73 -21.61 12.20
C LEU A 175 -12.69 -22.70 11.69
N GLN A 176 -12.22 -23.57 10.79
CA GLN A 176 -13.06 -24.60 10.17
C GLN A 176 -13.63 -25.58 11.20
N ASP A 177 -12.82 -25.96 12.18
CA ASP A 177 -13.27 -26.85 13.26
C ASP A 177 -14.33 -26.18 14.14
N ARG A 178 -14.15 -24.90 14.46
CA ARG A 178 -15.14 -24.10 15.22
C ARG A 178 -16.45 -23.95 14.44
N ILE A 179 -16.39 -23.76 13.12
CA ILE A 179 -17.57 -23.72 12.25
C ILE A 179 -18.25 -25.09 12.19
N ARG A 180 -17.50 -26.19 12.09
CA ARG A 180 -18.06 -27.55 12.13
C ARG A 180 -18.79 -27.83 13.45
N ILE A 181 -18.18 -27.48 14.59
CA ILE A 181 -18.81 -27.62 15.92
C ILE A 181 -20.09 -26.78 15.99
N TYR A 182 -20.04 -25.52 15.52
CA TYR A 182 -21.21 -24.66 15.47
C TYR A 182 -22.35 -25.27 14.63
N ASN A 183 -22.02 -25.80 13.45
CA ASN A 183 -22.98 -26.42 12.54
C ASN A 183 -23.67 -27.66 13.13
N LEU A 184 -22.94 -28.49 13.89
CA LEU A 184 -23.53 -29.63 14.61
C LEU A 184 -24.58 -29.19 15.64
N GLN A 185 -24.42 -28.02 16.25
CA GLN A 185 -25.32 -27.49 17.28
C GLN A 185 -26.46 -26.65 16.72
N HIS A 186 -26.30 -26.09 15.52
CA HIS A 186 -27.22 -25.11 14.93
C HIS A 186 -27.72 -25.57 13.56
N ASN A 187 -28.11 -26.84 13.41
CA ASN A 187 -28.75 -27.39 12.21
C ASN A 187 -28.03 -27.12 10.88
N ASN A 188 -26.69 -27.06 10.92
CA ASN A 188 -25.82 -26.68 9.81
C ASN A 188 -26.28 -25.34 9.19
N MET A 189 -26.27 -24.25 9.95
CA MET A 189 -26.57 -22.92 9.42
C MET A 189 -25.49 -22.39 8.46
N LEU A 190 -24.21 -22.63 8.72
CA LEU A 190 -23.06 -22.20 7.89
C LEU A 190 -22.69 -23.30 6.87
N ARG A 191 -23.60 -23.64 5.95
CA ARG A 191 -23.38 -24.72 4.95
C ARG A 191 -22.59 -24.28 3.72
N GLY A 192 -22.84 -23.08 3.21
CA GLY A 192 -22.27 -22.60 1.95
C GLY A 192 -20.76 -22.41 2.06
N ALA A 193 -20.06 -22.65 0.94
CA ALA A 193 -18.63 -22.35 0.78
C ALA A 193 -18.28 -20.94 1.27
N GLY A 194 -19.05 -19.94 0.82
CA GLY A 194 -18.89 -18.56 1.25
C GLY A 194 -19.18 -18.32 2.74
N SER A 195 -20.01 -19.16 3.37
CA SER A 195 -20.32 -19.04 4.80
C SER A 195 -19.24 -19.65 5.71
N GLN A 196 -18.29 -20.40 5.17
CA GLN A 196 -17.26 -21.11 5.94
C GLN A 196 -15.96 -20.31 6.11
N ARG A 197 -15.93 -19.03 5.74
CA ARG A 197 -14.79 -18.14 5.89
C ARG A 197 -15.08 -17.01 6.88
N LEU A 198 -14.02 -16.43 7.44
CA LEU A 198 -14.09 -15.21 8.22
C LEU A 198 -14.12 -14.00 7.28
N HIS A 199 -15.23 -13.29 7.24
CA HIS A 199 -15.38 -12.07 6.46
C HIS A 199 -14.91 -10.87 7.30
N ILE A 200 -13.89 -10.18 6.82
CA ILE A 200 -13.29 -9.04 7.50
C ILE A 200 -13.62 -7.77 6.71
N LEU A 201 -14.31 -6.84 7.38
CA LEU A 201 -14.74 -5.57 6.83
C LEU A 201 -13.62 -4.52 6.94
N PHE A 202 -13.33 -3.86 5.81
CA PHE A 202 -12.36 -2.77 5.72
C PHE A 202 -13.02 -1.48 5.18
N PRO A 203 -13.73 -0.73 6.04
CA PRO A 203 -14.20 0.61 5.70
C PRO A 203 -13.02 1.57 5.48
N LEU A 204 -12.81 2.04 4.25
CA LEU A 204 -11.67 2.92 3.91
C LEU A 204 -11.76 4.33 4.52
N ASP A 205 -12.94 4.72 5.00
CA ASP A 205 -13.11 5.93 5.80
C ASP A 205 -12.71 5.73 7.28
N CYS A 206 -12.38 4.49 7.67
CA CYS A 206 -12.08 4.03 9.02
C CYS A 206 -13.24 4.17 10.01
N GLY A 207 -14.48 4.30 9.53
CA GLY A 207 -15.67 4.28 10.37
C GLY A 207 -15.95 2.85 10.86
N VAL A 208 -15.62 2.55 12.11
CA VAL A 208 -15.81 1.22 12.71
C VAL A 208 -16.81 1.35 13.87
N PRO A 209 -18.12 1.16 13.64
CA PRO A 209 -19.11 1.13 14.71
C PRO A 209 -18.98 -0.15 15.55
N ASP A 210 -19.29 -0.05 16.84
CA ASP A 210 -19.23 -1.19 17.77
C ASP A 210 -20.34 -2.23 17.51
N ASP A 211 -21.48 -1.80 16.96
CA ASP A 211 -22.60 -2.66 16.58
C ASP A 211 -22.86 -2.57 15.07
N LEU A 212 -22.74 -3.70 14.37
CA LEU A 212 -23.01 -3.81 12.93
C LEU A 212 -24.45 -3.46 12.57
N ARG A 213 -25.40 -3.56 13.50
CA ARG A 213 -26.79 -3.14 13.28
C ARG A 213 -26.94 -1.64 13.09
N VAL A 214 -26.01 -0.85 13.64
CA VAL A 214 -25.95 0.61 13.47
C VAL A 214 -25.45 0.94 12.06
N ALA A 215 -24.55 0.14 11.51
CA ALA A 215 -24.07 0.29 10.14
C ALA A 215 -25.16 -0.09 9.12
N ASP A 216 -25.85 -1.22 9.34
CA ASP A 216 -26.95 -1.66 8.50
C ASP A 216 -27.96 -2.51 9.30
N PRO A 217 -29.23 -2.11 9.43
CA PRO A 217 -30.22 -2.84 10.21
C PRO A 217 -30.57 -4.23 9.63
N ASN A 218 -30.19 -4.51 8.39
CA ASN A 218 -30.34 -5.81 7.74
C ASN A 218 -29.29 -6.82 8.19
N ILE A 219 -28.26 -6.40 8.93
CA ILE A 219 -27.27 -7.30 9.53
C ILE A 219 -27.72 -7.61 10.96
N ARG A 220 -28.02 -8.88 11.24
CA ARG A 220 -28.54 -9.31 12.55
C ARG A 220 -27.57 -10.28 13.22
N PHE A 221 -27.15 -9.94 14.43
CA PHE A 221 -26.38 -10.85 15.26
C PHE A 221 -27.21 -12.11 15.56
N VAL A 222 -26.61 -13.28 15.33
CA VAL A 222 -27.20 -14.58 15.64
C VAL A 222 -26.60 -15.10 16.93
N GLN A 223 -25.30 -15.42 16.90
CA GLN A 223 -24.58 -16.02 18.02
C GLN A 223 -23.07 -15.90 17.84
N LYS A 224 -22.30 -16.22 18.90
CA LYS A 224 -20.85 -16.36 18.81
C LYS A 224 -20.46 -17.77 18.36
N LEU A 225 -19.38 -17.88 17.59
CA LEU A 225 -18.71 -19.15 17.37
C LEU A 225 -18.12 -19.69 18.69
N PRO A 226 -17.88 -21.02 18.78
CA PRO A 226 -17.09 -21.61 19.86
C PRO A 226 -15.79 -20.82 20.10
N GLN A 227 -15.44 -20.66 21.37
CA GLN A 227 -14.30 -19.86 21.78
C GLN A 227 -12.99 -20.58 21.46
N GLU A 228 -11.99 -19.79 21.05
CA GLU A 228 -10.61 -20.22 20.97
C GLU A 228 -9.86 -19.64 22.18
N THR A 229 -9.10 -20.46 22.91
CA THR A 229 -8.41 -20.02 24.13
C THR A 229 -6.92 -20.29 24.05
N ALA A 230 -6.09 -19.30 24.34
CA ALA A 230 -4.65 -19.45 24.36
C ALA A 230 -4.01 -18.63 25.48
N ASP A 231 -2.90 -19.11 26.03
CA ASP A 231 -2.08 -18.32 26.96
C ASP A 231 -1.19 -17.36 26.15
N ARG A 232 -1.27 -16.04 26.38
CA ARG A 232 -0.46 -15.06 25.64
C ARG A 232 -0.02 -13.88 26.49
N ALA A 233 1.23 -13.48 26.33
CA ALA A 233 1.80 -12.29 26.99
C ALA A 233 1.54 -12.26 28.51
N GLY A 234 1.62 -13.41 29.18
CA GLY A 234 1.34 -13.56 30.61
C GLY A 234 -0.13 -13.66 30.98
N ILE A 235 -1.06 -13.54 30.02
CA ILE A 235 -2.50 -13.71 30.24
C ILE A 235 -2.86 -15.18 30.03
N LYS A 236 -3.33 -15.83 31.10
CA LYS A 236 -3.81 -17.21 31.07
C LYS A 236 -5.23 -17.28 30.52
N GLY A 237 -5.49 -18.23 29.61
CA GLY A 237 -6.81 -18.47 29.03
C GLY A 237 -7.38 -17.26 28.30
N ARG A 238 -6.56 -16.54 27.52
CA ARG A 238 -7.04 -15.41 26.71
C ARG A 238 -8.04 -15.94 25.68
N ILE A 239 -9.24 -15.35 25.67
CA ILE A 239 -10.36 -15.79 24.82
C ILE A 239 -10.37 -14.99 23.53
N TYR A 240 -10.50 -15.71 22.42
CA TYR A 240 -10.74 -15.20 21.08
C TYR A 240 -12.09 -15.73 20.60
N THR A 241 -12.90 -14.85 20.02
CA THR A 241 -14.27 -15.18 19.60
C THR A 241 -14.64 -14.41 18.34
N ASN A 242 -15.38 -15.06 17.45
CA ASN A 242 -15.97 -14.43 16.28
C ASN A 242 -17.50 -14.49 16.40
N SER A 243 -18.18 -13.58 15.71
CA SER A 243 -19.64 -13.49 15.73
C SER A 243 -20.24 -13.91 14.39
N VAL A 244 -21.36 -14.62 14.46
CA VAL A 244 -22.15 -15.06 13.32
C VAL A 244 -23.32 -14.10 13.12
N TYR A 245 -23.51 -13.68 11.88
CA TYR A 245 -24.56 -12.74 11.49
C TYR A 245 -25.43 -13.29 10.37
N GLU A 246 -26.73 -13.05 10.49
CA GLU A 246 -27.72 -13.25 9.45
C GLU A 246 -27.90 -11.95 8.67
N LEU A 247 -27.95 -12.06 7.34
CA LEU A 247 -28.10 -10.95 6.41
C LEU A 247 -29.48 -11.02 5.78
N LEU A 248 -30.20 -9.90 5.79
CA LEU A 248 -31.54 -9.80 5.22
C LEU A 248 -31.52 -9.13 3.85
N GLU A 249 -32.32 -9.66 2.94
CA GLU A 249 -32.64 -9.03 1.65
C GLU A 249 -34.17 -8.94 1.56
N HIS A 250 -34.71 -7.73 1.40
CA HIS A 250 -36.17 -7.48 1.42
C HIS A 250 -36.87 -8.01 2.69
N GLY A 251 -36.19 -7.97 3.84
CA GLY A 251 -36.72 -8.43 5.13
C GLY A 251 -36.71 -9.95 5.33
N GLN A 252 -36.19 -10.72 4.38
CA GLN A 252 -36.06 -12.17 4.47
C GLN A 252 -34.58 -12.58 4.62
N PRO A 253 -34.26 -13.66 5.37
CA PRO A 253 -32.91 -14.19 5.45
C PRO A 253 -32.37 -14.59 4.07
N ALA A 254 -31.25 -14.00 3.68
CA ALA A 254 -30.62 -14.19 2.38
C ALA A 254 -29.19 -14.76 2.48
N GLY A 255 -28.57 -14.69 3.66
CA GLY A 255 -27.24 -15.24 3.90
C GLY A 255 -26.89 -15.28 5.38
N ILE A 256 -25.90 -16.10 5.72
CA ILE A 256 -25.33 -16.16 7.06
C ILE A 256 -23.82 -16.31 6.96
N CYS A 257 -23.08 -15.59 7.78
CA CYS A 257 -21.63 -15.56 7.71
C CYS A 257 -20.98 -15.22 9.06
N VAL A 258 -19.69 -15.54 9.18
CA VAL A 258 -18.84 -15.08 10.27
C VAL A 258 -18.26 -13.74 9.85
N LEU A 259 -18.52 -12.68 10.62
CA LEU A 259 -18.24 -11.31 10.19
C LEU A 259 -17.62 -10.48 11.32
N GLU A 260 -16.64 -9.64 10.98
CA GLU A 260 -16.04 -8.68 11.90
C GLU A 260 -15.38 -7.50 11.17
N TYR A 261 -15.10 -6.42 11.91
CA TYR A 261 -14.30 -5.31 11.41
C TYR A 261 -12.80 -5.54 11.63
N ALA A 262 -11.98 -5.04 10.71
CA ALA A 262 -10.54 -4.92 10.94
C ALA A 262 -10.26 -3.88 12.04
N THR A 263 -9.99 -4.37 13.26
CA THR A 263 -9.77 -3.53 14.45
C THR A 263 -8.73 -2.41 14.27
N PRO A 264 -7.62 -2.58 13.53
CA PRO A 264 -6.64 -1.52 13.35
C PRO A 264 -7.18 -0.25 12.67
N LEU A 265 -8.27 -0.34 11.90
CA LEU A 265 -8.89 0.83 11.28
C LEU A 265 -9.45 1.80 12.33
N GLN A 266 -10.00 1.29 13.43
CA GLN A 266 -10.44 2.12 14.55
C GLN A 266 -9.27 2.88 15.19
N THR A 267 -8.08 2.27 15.22
CA THR A 267 -6.85 2.95 15.69
C THR A 267 -6.47 4.10 14.76
N LEU A 268 -6.50 3.88 13.44
CA LEU A 268 -6.26 4.96 12.46
C LEU A 268 -7.30 6.08 12.57
N PHE A 269 -8.57 5.75 12.83
CA PHE A 269 -9.60 6.74 13.09
C PHE A 269 -9.27 7.56 14.34
N ALA A 270 -8.99 6.92 15.47
CA ALA A 270 -8.65 7.62 16.72
C ALA A 270 -7.41 8.51 16.57
N MET A 271 -6.37 8.04 15.87
CA MET A 271 -5.18 8.85 15.56
C MET A 271 -5.51 10.12 14.78
N SER A 272 -6.49 10.05 13.86
CA SER A 272 -6.91 11.23 13.09
C SER A 272 -7.73 12.24 13.87
N GLN A 273 -8.33 11.82 14.99
CA GLN A 273 -9.09 12.70 15.88
C GLN A 273 -8.19 13.42 16.90
N ASP A 274 -7.00 12.86 17.20
CA ASP A 274 -6.04 13.50 18.09
C ASP A 274 -5.12 14.44 17.30
N GLY A 275 -5.36 15.75 17.41
CA GLY A 275 -4.57 16.77 16.72
C GLY A 275 -3.07 16.74 17.05
N ARG A 276 -2.65 16.11 18.16
CA ARG A 276 -1.23 15.94 18.53
C ARG A 276 -0.51 14.91 17.65
N ALA A 277 -1.24 13.97 17.07
CA ALA A 277 -0.67 12.96 16.18
C ALA A 277 -0.21 13.56 14.84
N GLY A 278 -0.75 14.73 14.46
CA GLY A 278 -0.49 15.36 13.17
C GLY A 278 -0.94 14.48 11.99
N PHE A 279 -1.97 13.67 12.21
CA PHE A 279 -2.45 12.66 11.27
C PHE A 279 -3.74 13.14 10.60
N SER A 280 -3.66 13.59 9.35
CA SER A 280 -4.81 14.18 8.65
C SER A 280 -5.83 13.12 8.20
N ARG A 281 -7.00 13.57 7.74
CA ARG A 281 -8.01 12.68 7.14
C ARG A 281 -7.49 12.06 5.86
N GLU A 282 -6.72 12.81 5.08
CA GLU A 282 -6.08 12.34 3.86
C GLU A 282 -5.03 11.26 4.17
N ASP A 283 -4.17 11.51 5.16
CA ASP A 283 -3.18 10.52 5.63
C ASP A 283 -3.87 9.26 6.14
N ARG A 284 -5.01 9.40 6.84
CA ARG A 284 -5.81 8.27 7.32
C ARG A 284 -6.26 7.36 6.19
N VAL A 285 -6.86 7.91 5.14
CA VAL A 285 -7.34 7.11 4.01
C VAL A 285 -6.16 6.46 3.27
N GLU A 286 -5.04 7.17 3.11
CA GLU A 286 -3.83 6.62 2.49
C GLU A 286 -3.26 5.45 3.31
N GLN A 287 -3.16 5.60 4.63
CA GLN A 287 -2.70 4.52 5.52
C GLN A 287 -3.69 3.36 5.60
N ALA A 288 -5.00 3.60 5.52
CA ALA A 288 -6.01 2.54 5.47
C ALA A 288 -5.86 1.69 4.20
N LYS A 289 -5.71 2.33 3.04
CA LYS A 289 -5.43 1.63 1.77
C LYS A 289 -4.12 0.85 1.82
N LEU A 290 -3.07 1.45 2.38
CA LEU A 290 -1.78 0.79 2.55
C LEU A 290 -1.88 -0.40 3.51
N PHE A 291 -2.64 -0.28 4.59
CA PHE A 291 -2.90 -1.37 5.53
C PHE A 291 -3.60 -2.55 4.84
N CYS A 292 -4.65 -2.31 4.05
CA CYS A 292 -5.32 -3.35 3.30
C CYS A 292 -4.35 -4.09 2.36
N ARG A 293 -3.59 -3.34 1.55
CA ARG A 293 -2.63 -3.92 0.60
C ARG A 293 -1.54 -4.72 1.32
N THR A 294 -0.93 -4.15 2.35
CA THR A 294 0.13 -4.84 3.10
C THR A 294 -0.39 -6.10 3.79
N LEU A 295 -1.61 -6.09 4.30
CA LEU A 295 -2.19 -7.28 4.91
C LEU A 295 -2.54 -8.36 3.86
N GLU A 296 -2.98 -7.96 2.67
CA GLU A 296 -3.19 -8.85 1.54
C GLU A 296 -1.87 -9.50 1.10
N ASP A 297 -0.79 -8.72 0.99
CA ASP A 297 0.56 -9.23 0.68
C ASP A 297 1.03 -10.24 1.75
N ILE A 298 0.84 -9.94 3.04
CA ILE A 298 1.19 -10.85 4.14
C ILE A 298 0.43 -12.17 4.06
N LEU A 299 -0.86 -12.13 3.70
CA LEU A 299 -1.68 -13.34 3.61
C LEU A 299 -1.42 -14.15 2.34
N ALA A 300 -0.97 -13.52 1.24
CA ALA A 300 -0.56 -14.23 0.04
C ALA A 300 0.60 -15.21 0.33
N ASP A 301 1.45 -14.87 1.29
CA ASP A 301 2.56 -15.71 1.76
C ASP A 301 2.13 -16.74 2.85
N ALA A 302 0.84 -16.77 3.25
CA ALA A 302 0.29 -17.61 4.31
C ALA A 302 -1.00 -18.32 3.87
N PRO A 303 -0.93 -19.34 3.00
CA PRO A 303 -2.10 -19.96 2.35
C PRO A 303 -3.09 -20.60 3.35
N GLU A 304 -2.61 -21.10 4.49
CA GLU A 304 -3.45 -21.64 5.56
C GLU A 304 -4.37 -20.58 6.20
N CYS A 305 -3.95 -19.31 6.17
CA CYS A 305 -4.76 -18.19 6.64
C CYS A 305 -5.62 -17.64 5.50
N GLN A 306 -5.04 -17.49 4.30
CA GLN A 306 -5.69 -16.91 3.13
C GLN A 306 -7.02 -17.61 2.77
N ASN A 307 -7.04 -18.94 2.78
CA ASN A 307 -8.23 -19.71 2.40
C ASN A 307 -9.36 -19.64 3.44
N ASN A 308 -9.07 -19.20 4.67
CA ASN A 308 -10.00 -19.17 5.79
C ASN A 308 -10.56 -17.77 6.07
N CYS A 309 -10.14 -16.74 5.34
CA CYS A 309 -10.68 -15.40 5.48
C CYS A 309 -10.90 -14.70 4.15
N ARG A 310 -11.82 -13.74 4.12
CA ARG A 310 -12.11 -12.89 2.96
C ARG A 310 -12.17 -11.43 3.35
N PHE A 311 -11.53 -10.59 2.55
CA PHE A 311 -11.56 -9.15 2.75
C PHE A 311 -12.72 -8.54 1.97
N ILE A 312 -13.49 -7.68 2.66
CA ILE A 312 -14.55 -6.87 2.07
C ILE A 312 -14.14 -5.42 2.27
N VAL A 313 -13.47 -4.86 1.27
CA VAL A 313 -12.99 -3.48 1.27
C VAL A 313 -14.03 -2.60 0.62
N TYR A 314 -14.53 -1.60 1.34
CA TYR A 314 -15.54 -0.70 0.82
C TYR A 314 -15.29 0.75 1.23
N GLN A 315 -15.85 1.67 0.47
CA GLN A 315 -15.84 3.09 0.77
C GLN A 315 -17.25 3.63 0.57
N GLU A 316 -17.86 4.12 1.65
CA GLU A 316 -19.17 4.74 1.56
C GLU A 316 -19.06 6.05 0.75
N SER A 317 -19.86 6.16 -0.30
CA SER A 317 -19.89 7.37 -1.13
C SER A 317 -20.56 8.50 -0.35
N ALA A 318 -19.97 9.70 -0.42
CA ALA A 318 -20.60 10.91 0.13
C ALA A 318 -21.86 11.34 -0.66
N GLU A 319 -22.04 10.81 -1.87
CA GLU A 319 -23.17 11.11 -2.75
C GLU A 319 -24.25 10.04 -2.64
N GLY A 320 -25.19 10.20 -1.69
CA GLY A 320 -26.61 9.83 -1.75
C GLY A 320 -27.08 8.45 -2.25
N SER A 321 -26.19 7.54 -2.64
CA SER A 321 -26.53 6.18 -3.02
C SER A 321 -26.90 5.41 -1.75
N SER A 322 -27.93 4.58 -1.85
CA SER A 322 -28.34 3.65 -0.80
C SER A 322 -27.30 2.51 -0.69
N PHE A 323 -26.08 2.83 -0.30
CA PHE A 323 -25.08 1.82 0.01
C PHE A 323 -25.59 1.03 1.21
N LEU A 324 -25.79 -0.28 1.00
CA LEU A 324 -26.21 -1.20 2.04
C LEU A 324 -25.10 -2.23 2.23
N LEU A 325 -24.46 -2.19 3.39
CA LEU A 325 -23.36 -3.09 3.73
C LEU A 325 -23.78 -4.56 3.65
N SER A 326 -25.01 -4.87 4.05
CA SER A 326 -25.60 -6.21 3.91
C SER A 326 -25.61 -6.72 2.47
N GLN A 327 -25.89 -5.85 1.48
CA GLN A 327 -25.89 -6.22 0.06
C GLN A 327 -24.48 -6.47 -0.46
N GLU A 328 -23.51 -5.66 -0.03
CA GLU A 328 -22.10 -5.85 -0.38
C GLU A 328 -21.59 -7.20 0.14
N ILE A 329 -21.90 -7.54 1.39
CA ILE A 329 -21.51 -8.83 1.98
C ILE A 329 -22.22 -9.98 1.26
N LEU A 330 -23.51 -9.88 0.98
CA LEU A 330 -24.26 -10.89 0.22
C LEU A 330 -23.66 -11.11 -1.17
N TRP A 331 -23.23 -10.04 -1.84
CA TRP A 331 -22.57 -10.14 -3.13
C TRP A 331 -21.28 -10.96 -3.01
N HIS A 332 -20.43 -10.67 -2.01
CA HIS A 332 -19.21 -11.45 -1.75
C HIS A 332 -19.48 -12.92 -1.44
N LEU A 333 -20.48 -13.22 -0.59
CA LEU A 333 -20.86 -14.60 -0.28
C LEU A 333 -21.29 -15.39 -1.53
N ARG A 334 -22.10 -14.76 -2.39
CA ARG A 334 -22.57 -15.35 -3.65
C ARG A 334 -21.44 -15.56 -4.67
N GLN A 335 -20.42 -14.71 -4.66
CA GLN A 335 -19.24 -14.88 -5.53
C GLN A 335 -18.41 -16.09 -5.10
N GLU A 336 -18.12 -16.24 -3.81
CA GLU A 336 -17.33 -17.36 -3.30
C GLU A 336 -18.01 -18.71 -3.56
N GLU A 337 -19.33 -18.76 -3.43
CA GLU A 337 -20.10 -19.97 -3.70
C GLU A 337 -20.03 -20.39 -5.18
N LYS A 338 -19.92 -19.42 -6.10
CA LYS A 338 -19.72 -19.67 -7.54
C LYS A 338 -18.30 -20.12 -7.86
N GLU A 339 -17.29 -19.45 -7.29
CA GLU A 339 -15.88 -19.76 -7.53
C GLU A 339 -15.55 -21.20 -7.11
N GLU A 340 -15.99 -21.63 -5.92
CA GLU A 340 -15.75 -23.01 -5.46
C GLU A 340 -16.52 -24.07 -6.28
N PHE A 341 -17.75 -23.77 -6.73
CA PHE A 341 -18.52 -24.68 -7.59
C PHE A 341 -17.83 -24.88 -8.95
N THR A 342 -17.22 -23.84 -9.51
CA THR A 342 -16.48 -23.94 -10.78
C THR A 342 -15.20 -24.78 -10.66
N VAL A 343 -14.49 -24.71 -9.53
CA VAL A 343 -13.28 -25.52 -9.30
C VAL A 343 -13.64 -27.01 -9.07
N GLY A 344 -14.73 -27.29 -8.35
CA GLY A 344 -15.22 -28.67 -8.15
C GLY A 344 -15.76 -29.35 -9.43
N SER A 345 -16.34 -28.57 -10.34
CA SER A 345 -16.85 -29.10 -11.62
C SER A 345 -15.75 -29.45 -12.63
N VAL A 346 -14.58 -28.81 -12.55
CA VAL A 346 -13.44 -29.11 -13.44
C VAL A 346 -12.67 -30.36 -12.97
N GLY A 347 -12.70 -30.68 -11.68
CA GLY A 347 -12.05 -31.87 -11.11
C GLY A 347 -12.80 -33.20 -11.28
N THR A 348 -14.02 -33.20 -11.81
CA THR A 348 -14.89 -34.40 -11.81
C THR A 348 -15.44 -34.76 -13.19
N SER A 349 -14.67 -34.54 -14.25
CA SER A 349 -15.07 -34.99 -15.59
C SER A 349 -13.96 -35.76 -16.29
N VAL A 350 -14.36 -36.88 -16.88
CA VAL A 350 -13.62 -37.79 -17.78
C VAL A 350 -12.84 -38.93 -17.09
N VAL A 351 -13.58 -39.98 -16.73
CA VAL A 351 -13.12 -41.37 -16.96
C VAL A 351 -14.03 -41.99 -18.02
N PRO A 352 -13.48 -42.48 -19.14
CA PRO A 352 -13.97 -43.70 -19.75
C PRO A 352 -12.86 -44.76 -19.83
N GLY A 353 -13.29 -46.01 -19.68
CA GLY A 353 -12.47 -47.22 -19.60
C GLY A 353 -11.77 -47.65 -20.90
N PRO A 354 -11.16 -48.86 -20.90
CA PRO A 354 -10.00 -49.17 -21.74
C PRO A 354 -10.36 -49.90 -23.04
N SER A 355 -9.87 -49.39 -24.17
CA SER A 355 -9.58 -50.17 -25.39
C SER A 355 -8.68 -49.39 -26.36
N SER A 356 -7.39 -49.76 -26.36
CA SER A 356 -6.34 -49.80 -27.43
C SER A 356 -6.56 -49.15 -28.83
N PRO A 357 -5.50 -48.94 -29.65
CA PRO A 357 -4.31 -48.11 -29.46
C PRO A 357 -3.98 -47.23 -30.71
N SER A 358 -2.96 -46.36 -30.59
CA SER A 358 -2.25 -45.60 -31.64
C SER A 358 -3.05 -44.46 -32.32
N THR A 359 -2.62 -43.20 -32.24
CA THR A 359 -1.45 -42.69 -32.97
C THR A 359 -0.94 -41.38 -32.38
N SER A 360 0.37 -41.22 -32.52
CA SER A 360 1.25 -40.15 -32.07
C SER A 360 1.09 -38.82 -32.81
N SER A 361 1.16 -37.70 -32.09
CA SER A 361 1.90 -36.51 -32.55
C SER A 361 2.26 -35.56 -31.38
N LEU A 362 3.51 -35.68 -30.95
CA LEU A 362 4.46 -34.62 -30.61
C LEU A 362 3.95 -33.29 -30.00
N SER A 363 4.28 -33.09 -28.72
CA SER A 363 4.73 -31.80 -28.18
C SER A 363 5.63 -32.07 -26.98
N GLN A 364 6.95 -32.08 -27.22
CA GLN A 364 7.98 -32.22 -26.19
C GLN A 364 8.16 -30.89 -25.44
N GLU A 365 7.96 -30.88 -24.13
CA GLU A 365 8.45 -29.82 -23.25
C GLU A 365 9.95 -30.01 -22.98
N PRO A 366 10.77 -28.93 -22.99
CA PRO A 366 12.19 -29.04 -22.71
C PRO A 366 12.46 -29.20 -21.21
N LYS A 367 13.09 -30.33 -20.84
CA LYS A 367 13.73 -30.53 -19.53
C LYS A 367 15.02 -29.71 -19.45
N LEU A 368 15.02 -28.64 -18.67
CA LEU A 368 16.25 -27.99 -18.20
C LEU A 368 16.81 -28.77 -17.01
N LEU A 369 17.89 -29.51 -17.25
CA LEU A 369 18.74 -30.11 -16.21
C LEU A 369 19.77 -29.06 -15.78
N ILE A 370 19.62 -28.51 -14.57
CA ILE A 370 20.70 -27.81 -13.90
C ILE A 370 21.15 -28.67 -12.72
N SER A 371 22.30 -29.31 -12.90
CA SER A 371 23.07 -30.00 -11.88
C SER A 371 23.89 -28.98 -11.06
N GLY A 372 23.80 -29.02 -9.74
CA GLY A 372 24.71 -28.30 -8.84
C GLY A 372 24.16 -28.21 -7.43
N LEU A 373 24.81 -28.89 -6.48
CA LEU A 373 24.44 -28.97 -5.07
C LEU A 373 24.57 -27.62 -4.36
N GLU A 374 23.61 -27.30 -3.48
CA GLU A 374 23.84 -26.88 -2.10
C GLU A 374 22.57 -27.19 -1.29
N GLN A 375 22.69 -28.07 -0.29
CA GLN A 375 21.59 -28.46 0.59
C GLN A 375 21.20 -27.27 1.49
N PRO A 376 19.91 -26.93 1.65
CA PRO A 376 19.51 -25.88 2.58
C PRO A 376 19.69 -26.37 4.03
N LEU A 377 20.50 -25.64 4.80
CA LEU A 377 20.62 -25.80 6.25
C LEU A 377 19.28 -25.49 6.94
N PRO A 378 18.92 -26.21 8.03
CA PRO A 378 17.66 -25.98 8.73
C PRO A 378 17.63 -24.62 9.43
N LEU A 379 16.49 -23.93 9.31
CA LEU A 379 16.15 -22.70 10.03
C LEU A 379 16.20 -22.95 11.55
N ARG A 380 17.12 -22.26 12.21
CA ARG A 380 17.26 -22.23 13.67
C ARG A 380 16.04 -21.53 14.25
N SER A 381 15.16 -22.29 14.91
CA SER A 381 14.03 -21.75 15.66
C SER A 381 14.51 -21.28 17.03
N ASP A 382 15.01 -20.04 17.11
CA ASP A 382 15.11 -19.36 18.39
C ASP A 382 13.72 -18.83 18.75
N VAL A 383 13.11 -19.54 19.69
CA VAL A 383 11.81 -19.30 20.32
C VAL A 383 11.87 -18.03 21.19
N PHE A 384 10.92 -17.11 21.00
CA PHE A 384 10.34 -16.28 22.07
C PHE A 384 8.89 -15.91 21.76
#